data_AF-A0A6N7GAB4-F1
#
_entry.id   AF-A0A6N7GAB4-F1
#
_cell.length_a   1.000
_cell.length_b   1.000
_cell.length_c   1.000
_cell.angle_alpha   90.00
_cell.angle_beta   90.00
_cell.angle_gamma   90.00
#
_symmetry.space_group_name_H-M   'P 1'
#
loop_
_entity.id
_entity.type
_entity.pdbx_description
1 polymer ?
#
loop_
_entity_poly.entity_id
_entity_poly.type
_entity_poly.pdbx_seq_one_letter_code
_entity_poly.pdbx_strand_id
1 'polypeptide(L)'
;MNLTLSVADDVVERARAAARQQGTSLNALVRRYLESLAGGGRGEDLAGQFDALWRERSGRSGGWRFNRDELYEDRLGPGRQ
;
A
#
# COMPACT_ATOMS: atom_id res chain seq x y z
N MET A 1 -8.04 25.14 -5.24
CA MET A 1 -6.94 26.08 -4.98
C MET A 1 -5.81 25.79 -5.95
N ASN A 2 -5.18 26.83 -6.51
CA ASN A 2 -3.98 26.68 -7.35
C ASN A 2 -2.74 26.93 -6.49
N LEU A 3 -1.72 26.09 -6.66
CA LEU A 3 -0.44 26.16 -5.94
C LEU A 3 0.69 26.29 -6.96
N THR A 4 1.55 27.31 -6.80
CA THR A 4 2.76 27.48 -7.61
C THR A 4 3.98 27.12 -6.76
N LEU A 5 4.86 26.28 -7.31
CA LEU A 5 6.06 25.77 -6.66
C LEU A 5 7.29 26.16 -7.47
N SER A 6 8.31 26.70 -6.81
CA SER A 6 9.63 26.92 -7.40
C SER A 6 10.54 25.76 -7.03
N VAL A 7 10.97 24.99 -8.02
CA VAL A 7 11.84 23.81 -7.88
C VAL A 7 12.84 23.83 -9.03
N ALA A 8 14.03 23.24 -8.83
CA ALA A 8 14.99 23.10 -9.91
C ALA A 8 14.42 22.27 -11.08
N ASP A 9 14.70 22.71 -12.32
CA ASP A 9 14.14 22.10 -13.54
C ASP A 9 14.50 20.62 -13.68
N ASP A 10 15.72 20.23 -13.28
CA ASP A 10 16.17 18.84 -13.34
C ASP A 10 15.34 17.91 -12.43
N VAL A 11 14.90 18.43 -11.28
CA VAL A 11 14.03 17.72 -10.35
C VAL A 11 12.64 17.55 -10.96
N VAL A 12 12.10 18.60 -11.61
CA VAL A 12 10.77 18.54 -12.25
C VAL A 12 10.75 17.49 -13.35
N GLU A 13 11.79 17.43 -14.19
CA GLU A 13 11.88 16.46 -15.28
C GLU A 13 12.02 15.02 -14.77
N ARG A 14 12.87 14.77 -13.76
CA ARG A 14 12.96 13.46 -13.12
C ARG A 14 11.63 13.03 -12.49
N ALA A 15 10.95 13.93 -11.80
CA ALA A 15 9.67 13.65 -11.18
C ALA A 15 8.57 13.36 -12.21
N ARG A 16 8.56 14.07 -13.35
CA ARG A 16 7.67 13.78 -14.48
C ARG A 16 7.94 12.41 -15.09
N ALA A 17 9.22 12.05 -15.27
CA ALA A 17 9.60 10.74 -15.78
C ALA A 17 9.13 9.62 -14.85
N ALA A 18 9.35 9.76 -13.54
CA ALA A 18 8.86 8.81 -12.53
C ALA A 18 7.33 8.69 -12.52
N ALA A 19 6.61 9.82 -12.61
CA ALA A 19 5.15 9.82 -12.67
C ALA A 19 4.63 9.08 -13.91
N ARG A 20 5.26 9.29 -15.07
CA ARG A 20 4.91 8.59 -16.31
C ARG A 20 5.11 7.08 -16.21
N GLN A 21 6.21 6.64 -15.59
CA GLN A 21 6.45 5.21 -15.34
C GLN A 21 5.37 4.59 -14.44
N GLN A 22 4.79 5.36 -13.53
CA GLN A 22 3.68 4.95 -12.67
C GLN A 22 2.29 5.13 -13.33
N GLY A 23 2.22 5.52 -14.61
CA GLY A 23 0.96 5.77 -15.32
C GLY A 23 0.17 6.96 -14.77
N THR A 24 0.85 7.94 -14.15
CA THR A 24 0.23 9.12 -13.54
C THR A 24 0.92 10.41 -13.94
N SER A 25 0.47 11.54 -13.38
CA SER A 25 1.07 12.86 -13.62
C SER A 25 1.73 13.42 -12.36
N LEU A 26 2.72 14.29 -12.53
CA LEU A 26 3.37 14.97 -11.41
C LEU A 26 2.36 15.72 -10.53
N ASN A 27 1.39 16.40 -11.15
CA ASN A 27 0.34 17.13 -10.41
C ASN A 27 -0.53 16.17 -9.57
N ALA A 28 -0.87 14.99 -10.11
CA ALA A 28 -1.62 13.99 -9.36
C ALA A 28 -0.84 13.47 -8.14
N LEU A 29 0.48 13.27 -8.27
CA LEU A 29 1.35 12.88 -7.16
C LEU A 29 1.43 13.98 -6.09
N VAL A 30 1.65 15.23 -6.49
CA VAL A 30 1.70 16.38 -5.57
C VAL A 30 0.38 16.51 -4.81
N ARG A 31 -0.75 16.40 -5.52
CA ARG A 31 -2.08 16.43 -4.88
C ARG A 31 -2.24 15.32 -3.84
N ARG A 32 -1.94 14.07 -4.20
CA ARG A 32 -2.03 12.93 -3.27
C ARG A 32 -1.14 13.11 -2.05
N TYR A 33 0.06 13.65 -2.25
CA TYR A 33 0.97 13.93 -1.14
C TYR A 33 0.39 14.99 -0.19
N LEU A 34 -0.13 16.09 -0.72
CA LEU A 34 -0.77 17.14 0.09
C LEU A 34 -2.02 16.63 0.81
N GLU A 35 -2.85 15.81 0.17
CA GLU A 35 -4.00 15.13 0.79
C GLU A 35 -3.56 14.23 1.95
N SER A 36 -2.48 13.46 1.75
CA SER A 36 -1.93 12.60 2.80
C SER A 36 -1.35 13.40 3.97
N LEU A 37 -0.69 14.52 3.67
CA LEU A 37 -0.08 15.41 4.66
C LEU A 37 -1.16 16.15 5.47
N ALA A 38 -2.26 16.54 4.83
CA ALA A 38 -3.38 17.22 5.46
C ALA A 38 -4.27 16.29 6.32
N GLY A 39 -3.87 15.03 6.53
CA GLY A 39 -4.66 14.06 7.29
C GLY A 39 -5.87 13.50 6.54
N GLY A 40 -6.13 13.94 5.29
CA GLY A 40 -7.12 13.33 4.39
C GLY A 40 -6.67 11.99 3.82
N GLY A 41 -5.61 11.41 4.37
CA GLY A 41 -5.10 10.12 4.00
C GLY A 41 -6.10 9.06 4.43
N ARG A 42 -6.74 8.47 3.43
CA ARG A 42 -7.28 7.10 3.31
C ARG A 42 -7.01 6.08 4.42
N GLY A 43 -6.00 6.21 5.27
CA GLY A 43 -5.69 5.32 6.40
C GLY A 43 -6.72 5.31 7.52
N GLU A 44 -7.23 6.46 7.97
CA GLU A 44 -8.33 6.47 8.98
C GLU A 44 -9.63 5.95 8.37
N ASP A 45 -9.96 6.38 7.14
CA ASP A 45 -11.11 5.86 6.41
C ASP A 45 -10.97 4.37 6.05
N LEU A 46 -9.76 3.88 5.71
CA LEU A 46 -9.51 2.45 5.50
C LEU A 46 -9.64 1.70 6.82
N ALA A 47 -9.07 2.22 7.90
CA ALA A 47 -9.14 1.59 9.20
C ALA A 47 -10.60 1.46 9.63
N GLY A 48 -11.41 2.51 9.46
CA GLY A 48 -12.85 2.48 9.70
C GLY A 48 -13.59 1.47 8.82
N GLN A 49 -13.26 1.39 7.52
CA GLN A 49 -13.85 0.41 6.60
C GLN A 49 -13.44 -1.03 6.96
N PHE A 50 -12.18 -1.25 7.35
CA PHE A 50 -11.69 -2.55 7.82
C PHE A 50 -12.39 -2.95 9.12
N ASP A 51 -12.57 -2.03 10.06
CA ASP A 51 -13.27 -2.27 11.31
C ASP A 51 -14.74 -2.64 11.07
N ALA A 52 -15.41 -1.94 10.15
CA ALA A 52 -16.78 -2.27 9.73
C ALA A 52 -16.85 -3.67 9.09
N LEU A 53 -15.94 -4.00 8.17
CA LEU A 53 -15.87 -5.31 7.53
C LEU A 53 -15.61 -6.44 8.54
N TRP A 54 -14.73 -6.23 9.52
CA TRP A 54 -14.46 -7.21 10.57
C TRP A 54 -15.65 -7.44 11.50
N ARG A 55 -16.45 -6.40 11.79
CA ARG A 55 -17.68 -6.54 12.58
C ARG A 55 -18.77 -7.28 11.81
N GLU A 56 -18.89 -7.04 10.51
CA GLU A 56 -19.93 -7.65 9.67
C GLU A 56 -19.58 -9.07 9.22
N ARG A 57 -18.29 -9.41 9.13
CA ARG A 57 -17.82 -10.69 8.58
C ARG A 57 -16.92 -11.40 9.56
N SER A 58 -17.38 -12.53 10.09
CA SER A 58 -16.52 -13.52 10.73
C SER A 58 -15.71 -14.26 9.66
N GLY A 59 -14.39 -14.36 9.87
CA GLY A 59 -13.49 -15.02 8.94
C GLY A 59 -13.91 -16.48 8.70
N ARG A 60 -14.00 -16.89 7.43
CA ARG A 60 -14.23 -18.30 7.04
C ARG A 60 -12.88 -18.97 6.76
N SER A 61 -12.14 -19.32 7.81
CA SER A 61 -10.95 -20.15 7.65
C SER A 61 -11.28 -21.62 7.40
N GLY A 62 -12.56 -22.03 7.47
CA GLY A 62 -12.98 -23.41 7.21
C GLY A 62 -12.38 -24.42 8.21
N GLY A 63 -11.96 -23.96 9.39
CA GLY A 63 -11.24 -24.80 10.36
C GLY A 63 -9.74 -24.93 10.09
N TRP A 64 -9.23 -24.26 9.06
CA TRP A 64 -7.79 -24.21 8.79
C TRP A 64 -7.04 -23.59 9.96
N ARG A 65 -5.98 -24.27 10.39
CA ARG A 65 -5.07 -23.86 11.46
C ARG A 65 -3.67 -23.88 10.88
N PHE A 66 -2.87 -22.87 11.24
CA PHE A 66 -1.46 -22.85 10.90
C PHE A 66 -0.77 -24.08 11.48
N ASN A 67 -0.29 -24.97 10.61
CA ASN A 67 0.56 -26.08 10.98
C ASN A 67 2.01 -25.67 10.72
N ARG A 68 2.82 -25.66 11.79
CA ARG A 68 4.22 -25.26 11.69
C ARG A 68 5.00 -26.17 10.74
N ASP A 69 4.66 -27.45 10.68
CA ASP A 69 5.41 -28.42 9.90
C ASP A 69 5.17 -28.25 8.39
N GLU A 70 3.93 -27.95 7.98
CA GLU A 70 3.57 -27.58 6.60
C GLU A 70 4.29 -26.30 6.13
N LEU A 71 4.53 -25.35 7.03
CA LEU A 71 5.21 -24.08 6.71
C LEU A 71 6.71 -24.23 6.39
N TYR A 72 7.33 -25.33 6.82
CA TYR A 72 8.76 -25.58 6.65
C TYR A 72 9.06 -26.84 5.82
N GLU A 73 8.04 -27.47 5.24
CA GLU A 73 8.17 -28.72 4.47
C GLU A 73 9.17 -28.59 3.31
N ASP A 74 9.21 -27.44 2.63
CA ASP A 74 10.19 -27.13 1.57
C ASP A 74 11.57 -26.70 2.08
N ARG A 75 11.71 -26.40 3.38
CA ARG A 75 12.95 -25.90 4.00
C ARG A 75 13.69 -26.96 4.80
N LEU A 76 12.97 -27.96 5.30
CA LEU A 76 13.51 -29.16 5.92
C LEU A 76 13.64 -30.21 4.80
N GLY A 77 14.76 -30.18 4.06
CA GLY A 77 15.07 -31.22 3.08
C GLY A 77 14.91 -32.63 3.67
N PRO A 78 14.70 -33.66 2.84
CA PRO A 78 14.28 -34.98 3.30
C PRO A 78 15.20 -35.46 4.40
N GLY A 79 14.64 -35.62 5.60
CA GLY A 79 15.36 -36.15 6.75
C GLY A 79 15.97 -37.48 6.34
N ARG A 80 17.30 -37.56 6.41
CA ARG A 80 18.02 -38.84 6.35
C ARG A 80 17.46 -39.73 7.46
N GLN A 81 16.72 -40.77 7.06
CA GLN A 81 16.63 -42.02 7.81
C GLN A 81 17.95 -42.79 7.66
#